data_AF-A0A934WHP1-F1
#
_entry.id   AF-A0A934WHP1-F1
#
_cell.length_a   1.000
_cell.length_b   1.000
_cell.length_c   1.000
_cell.angle_alpha   90.00
_cell.angle_beta   90.00
_cell.angle_gamma   90.00
#
_symmetry.space_group_name_H-M   'P 1'
#
loop_
_entity.id
_entity.type
_entity.pdbx_description
1 polymer ?
#
loop_
_entity_poly.entity_id
_entity_poly.type
_entity_poly.pdbx_seq_one_letter_code
_entity_poly.pdbx_strand_id
1 'polypeptide(L)'
;MKAKNLFSLLAVLFLSASIYANTPETVTFSNVEKTESGCVKEFIFCDKNTNTPLSKTVYRYDAEERMQEKATYEWNDSKGWIGIQKYDYTYDNNNQPTPKLTKWNSKTNDWASQPIK
;
A
#
# COMPACT_ATOMS: atom_id res chain seq x y z
N MET A 1 -3.51 -32.90 -4.91
CA MET A 1 -4.53 -31.96 -5.42
C MET A 1 -3.82 -30.70 -5.87
N LYS A 2 -4.05 -30.21 -7.10
CA LYS A 2 -3.47 -28.94 -7.56
C LYS A 2 -4.33 -27.80 -6.98
N ALA A 3 -3.77 -26.94 -6.15
CA ALA A 3 -4.46 -25.76 -5.65
C ALA A 3 -4.83 -24.85 -6.83
N LYS A 4 -6.12 -24.57 -6.99
CA LYS A 4 -6.62 -23.60 -7.96
C LYS A 4 -6.56 -22.24 -7.28
N ASN A 5 -5.50 -21.47 -7.53
CA ASN A 5 -5.42 -20.09 -7.04
C ASN A 5 -6.51 -19.27 -7.74
N LEU A 6 -7.53 -18.88 -6.98
CA LEU A 6 -8.63 -18.05 -7.47
C LEU A 6 -8.19 -16.58 -7.38
N PHE A 7 -7.61 -16.05 -8.45
CA PHE A 7 -7.32 -14.61 -8.56
C PHE A 7 -8.62 -13.86 -8.84
N SER A 8 -9.25 -13.32 -7.79
CA SER A 8 -10.37 -12.39 -7.94
C SER A 8 -9.81 -10.98 -8.06
N LEU A 9 -9.81 -10.41 -9.27
CA LEU A 9 -9.48 -9.01 -9.51
C LEU A 9 -10.78 -8.19 -9.43
N LEU A 10 -11.01 -7.51 -8.31
CA LEU A 10 -12.15 -6.59 -8.15
C LEU A 10 -11.63 -5.15 -8.13
N ALA A 11 -11.84 -4.42 -9.22
CA ALA A 11 -11.55 -2.99 -9.29
C ALA A 11 -12.77 -2.20 -8.82
N VAL A 12 -12.70 -1.59 -7.62
CA VAL A 12 -13.74 -0.67 -7.13
C VAL A 12 -13.26 0.77 -7.27
N LEU A 13 -14.01 1.57 -8.03
CA LEU A 13 -13.80 3.00 -8.21
C LEU A 13 -14.44 3.77 -7.05
N PHE A 14 -13.63 4.46 -6.25
CA PHE A 14 -14.10 5.43 -5.26
C PHE A 14 -13.66 6.84 -5.66
N LEU A 15 -14.62 7.77 -5.73
CA LEU A 15 -14.37 9.19 -5.95
C LEU A 15 -14.19 9.85 -4.57
N SER A 16 -12.95 10.14 -4.17
CA SER A 16 -12.68 10.95 -2.98
C SER A 16 -12.56 12.42 -3.36
N ALA A 17 -13.59 13.22 -3.07
CA ALA A 17 -13.54 14.66 -3.21
C ALA A 17 -12.88 15.29 -1.97
N SER A 18 -11.65 15.77 -2.08
CA SER A 18 -11.02 16.60 -1.05
C SER A 18 -11.54 18.03 -1.14
N ILE A 19 -12.20 18.51 -0.08
CA ILE A 19 -12.80 19.86 0.09
C ILE A 19 -11.76 21.00 0.24
N TYR A 20 -10.53 20.82 -0.24
CA TYR A 20 -9.49 21.84 -0.22
C TYR A 20 -9.26 22.39 -1.64
N ALA A 21 -9.36 23.71 -1.80
CA ALA A 21 -9.39 24.42 -3.09
C ALA A 21 -8.12 24.31 -3.96
N ASN A 22 -7.09 23.55 -3.56
CA ASN A 22 -5.83 23.41 -4.29
C ASN A 22 -5.23 21.98 -4.27
N THR A 23 -5.99 20.97 -3.86
CA THR A 23 -5.59 19.57 -4.06
C THR A 23 -6.18 19.07 -5.37
N PRO A 24 -5.38 18.51 -6.30
CA PRO A 24 -5.93 17.94 -7.52
C PRO A 24 -6.97 16.88 -7.16
N GLU A 25 -8.10 16.90 -7.85
CA GLU A 25 -9.09 15.84 -7.71
C GLU A 25 -8.44 14.52 -8.11
N THR A 26 -8.67 13.47 -7.33
CA THR A 26 -8.06 12.16 -7.56
C THR A 26 -9.10 11.11 -7.88
N VAL A 27 -8.70 10.14 -8.71
CA VAL A 27 -9.40 8.87 -8.88
C VAL A 27 -8.65 7.81 -8.10
N THR A 28 -9.37 6.98 -7.35
CA THR A 28 -8.79 5.85 -6.62
C THR A 28 -9.07 4.54 -7.33
N PHE A 29 -8.00 3.82 -7.67
CA PHE A 29 -8.07 2.42 -8.06
C PHE A 29 -7.75 1.56 -6.84
N SER A 30 -8.56 0.53 -6.61
CA SER A 30 -8.34 -0.43 -5.53
C SER A 30 -8.23 -1.84 -6.08
N ASN A 31 -7.34 -2.63 -5.49
CA ASN A 31 -7.22 -4.06 -5.75
C ASN A 31 -7.11 -4.81 -4.43
N VAL A 32 -7.73 -5.98 -4.35
CA VAL A 32 -7.65 -6.88 -3.20
C VAL A 32 -7.31 -8.28 -3.70
N GLU A 33 -6.09 -8.72 -3.42
CA GLU A 33 -5.64 -10.08 -3.69
C GLU A 33 -5.76 -10.93 -2.42
N LYS A 34 -6.54 -11.99 -2.48
CA LYS A 34 -6.67 -12.96 -1.36
C LYS A 34 -5.77 -14.17 -1.61
N THR A 35 -5.12 -14.62 -0.55
CA THR A 35 -4.23 -15.79 -0.52
C THR A 35 -4.62 -16.67 0.67
N GLU A 36 -4.10 -17.90 0.73
CA GLU A 36 -4.29 -18.77 1.90
C GLU A 36 -3.66 -18.17 3.18
N SER A 37 -2.62 -17.35 3.03
CA SER A 37 -1.90 -16.70 4.13
C SER A 37 -2.47 -15.35 4.58
N GLY A 38 -3.54 -14.86 3.95
CA GLY A 38 -4.11 -13.52 4.20
C GLY A 38 -4.42 -12.76 2.92
N CYS A 39 -4.33 -11.43 2.94
CA CYS A 39 -4.61 -10.63 1.75
C CYS A 39 -3.67 -9.45 1.55
N VAL A 40 -3.52 -9.03 0.29
CA VAL A 40 -2.84 -7.79 -0.10
C VAL A 40 -3.90 -6.83 -0.63
N LYS A 41 -3.98 -5.63 -0.05
CA LYS A 41 -4.84 -4.55 -0.54
C LYS A 41 -3.95 -3.45 -1.11
N GLU A 42 -4.20 -3.05 -2.34
CA GLU A 42 -3.47 -1.98 -3.01
C GLU A 42 -4.45 -0.85 -3.36
N PHE A 43 -4.05 0.38 -3.08
CA PHE A 43 -4.77 1.60 -3.46
C PHE A 43 -3.84 2.51 -4.23
N ILE A 44 -4.23 2.91 -5.44
CA ILE A 44 -3.50 3.84 -6.29
C ILE A 44 -4.35 5.09 -6.47
N PHE A 45 -3.76 6.24 -6.15
CA PHE A 45 -4.36 7.55 -6.35
C PHE A 45 -3.75 8.14 -7.62
N CYS A 46 -4.61 8.46 -8.58
CA CYS A 46 -4.22 9.12 -9.82
C CYS A 46 -4.85 10.51 -9.92
N ASP A 47 -4.18 11.42 -10.60
CA ASP A 47 -4.79 12.68 -11.02
C ASP A 47 -6.01 12.39 -11.89
N LYS A 48 -7.15 12.99 -11.56
CA LYS A 48 -8.43 12.67 -12.23
C LYS A 48 -8.45 13.03 -13.71
N ASN A 49 -7.74 14.07 -14.11
CA ASN A 49 -7.82 14.60 -15.47
C ASN A 49 -6.87 13.87 -16.42
N THR A 50 -5.69 13.52 -15.93
CA THR A 50 -4.61 12.92 -16.71
C THR A 50 -4.46 11.42 -16.49
N ASN A 51 -5.09 10.87 -15.44
CA ASN A 51 -4.83 9.52 -14.91
C ASN A 51 -3.37 9.26 -14.51
N THR A 52 -2.55 10.31 -14.38
CA THR A 52 -1.17 10.18 -13.92
C THR A 52 -1.15 9.63 -12.50
N PRO A 53 -0.40 8.55 -12.21
CA PRO A 53 -0.26 8.05 -10.85
C PRO A 53 0.40 9.10 -9.96
N LEU A 54 -0.11 9.27 -8.73
CA LEU A 54 0.41 10.23 -7.77
C LEU A 54 1.03 9.50 -6.59
N SER A 55 0.26 8.61 -5.97
CA SER A 55 0.70 7.84 -4.82
C SER A 55 0.07 6.45 -4.80
N LYS A 56 0.71 5.56 -4.06
CA LYS A 56 0.21 4.21 -3.85
C LYS A 56 0.39 3.81 -2.40
N THR A 57 -0.60 3.12 -1.85
CA THR A 57 -0.49 2.45 -0.56
C THR A 57 -0.79 0.97 -0.71
N VAL A 58 0.09 0.14 -0.16
CA VAL A 58 -0.04 -1.32 -0.13
C VAL A 58 -0.17 -1.75 1.32
N TYR A 59 -1.18 -2.56 1.60
CA TYR A 59 -1.43 -3.19 2.89
C TYR A 59 -1.29 -4.69 2.74
N ARG A 60 -0.64 -5.35 3.69
CA ARG A 60 -0.62 -6.81 3.80
C ARG A 60 -1.26 -7.21 5.11
N TYR A 61 -2.16 -8.17 5.03
CA TYR A 61 -2.85 -8.76 6.16
C TYR A 61 -2.54 -10.25 6.22
N ASP A 62 -2.48 -10.79 7.42
CA ASP A 62 -2.44 -12.24 7.64
C ASP A 62 -3.84 -12.87 7.48
N ALA A 63 -3.93 -14.19 7.69
CA ALA A 63 -5.16 -14.96 7.58
C ALA A 63 -6.22 -14.60 8.66
N GLU A 64 -5.80 -13.95 9.74
CA GLU A 64 -6.68 -13.45 10.82
C GLU A 64 -7.10 -11.99 10.58
N GLU A 65 -6.86 -11.47 9.37
CA GLU A 65 -7.14 -10.08 8.97
C GLU A 65 -6.38 -9.02 9.78
N ARG A 66 -5.22 -9.39 10.35
CA ARG A 66 -4.33 -8.46 11.06
C ARG A 66 -3.32 -7.87 10.11
N MET A 67 -3.19 -6.54 10.09
CA MET A 67 -2.27 -5.82 9.22
C MET A 67 -0.83 -6.10 9.63
N GLN A 68 -0.06 -6.77 8.77
CA GLN A 68 1.37 -7.06 8.97
C GLN A 68 2.27 -5.95 8.41
N GLU A 69 1.82 -5.29 7.33
CA GLU A 69 2.60 -4.26 6.64
C GLU A 69 1.71 -3.16 6.09
N LYS A 70 2.19 -1.92 6.15
CA LYS A 70 1.68 -0.77 5.38
C LYS A 70 2.84 -0.05 4.71
N ALA A 71 2.90 -0.06 3.39
CA ALA A 71 3.92 0.65 2.62
C ALA A 71 3.30 1.76 1.77
N THR A 72 3.91 2.93 1.76
CA THR A 72 3.49 4.08 0.93
C THR A 72 4.58 4.42 -0.08
N TYR A 73 4.15 4.72 -1.30
CA TYR A 73 4.99 5.03 -2.45
C TYR A 73 4.51 6.31 -3.12
N GLU A 74 5.43 7.03 -3.76
CA GLU A 74 5.15 8.13 -4.68
C GLU A 74 5.53 7.72 -6.11
N TRP A 75 4.84 8.29 -7.09
CA TRP A 75 5.19 8.09 -8.48
C TRP A 75 6.30 9.06 -8.90
N ASN A 76 7.29 8.54 -9.62
CA ASN A 76 8.32 9.32 -10.28
C ASN A 76 8.32 8.99 -11.78
N ASP A 77 8.20 10.01 -12.63
CA ASP A 77 8.07 9.81 -14.08
C ASP A 77 9.25 9.08 -14.73
N SER A 78 10.45 9.16 -14.14
CA SER A 78 11.66 8.52 -14.66
C SER A 78 11.94 7.14 -14.05
N LYS A 79 11.47 6.86 -12.83
CA LYS A 79 11.81 5.66 -12.06
C LYS A 79 10.62 4.76 -11.72
N GLY A 80 9.40 5.22 -11.95
CA GLY A 80 8.18 4.59 -11.48
C GLY A 80 7.95 4.79 -9.98
N TRP A 81 7.39 3.78 -9.31
CA TRP A 81 7.09 3.84 -7.88
C TRP A 81 8.37 3.90 -7.03
N ILE A 82 8.51 4.95 -6.22
CA ILE A 82 9.57 5.11 -5.23
C ILE A 82 8.97 4.97 -3.84
N GLY A 83 9.60 4.20 -2.95
CA GLY A 83 9.15 4.08 -1.57
C GLY A 83 9.27 5.41 -0.82
N ILE A 84 8.35 5.66 0.10
CA ILE A 84 8.46 6.76 1.07
C ILE A 84 8.78 6.17 2.44
N GLN A 85 7.87 5.33 2.93
CA GLN A 85 7.97 4.70 4.23
C GLN A 85 7.15 3.41 4.30
N LYS A 86 7.50 2.57 5.25
CA LYS A 86 6.86 1.29 5.52
C LYS A 86 6.72 1.09 7.03
N TYR A 87 5.56 0.60 7.44
CA TYR A 87 5.31 0.13 8.79
C TYR A 87 5.21 -1.38 8.76
N ASP A 88 6.01 -2.06 9.57
CA ASP A 88 5.86 -3.48 9.86
C ASP A 88 5.24 -3.61 11.26
N TYR A 89 4.24 -4.47 11.39
CA TYR A 89 3.49 -4.64 12.62
C TYR A 89 3.73 -6.02 13.21
N THR A 90 4.09 -6.07 14.49
CA THR A 90 4.14 -7.31 15.27
C THR A 90 3.08 -7.29 16.35
N TYR A 91 2.51 -8.44 16.66
CA TYR A 91 1.41 -8.56 17.62
C TYR A 91 1.86 -9.30 18.88
N ASP A 92 1.46 -8.80 20.04
CA ASP A 92 1.65 -9.50 21.30
C ASP A 92 0.57 -10.58 21.53
N ASN A 93 0.64 -11.29 22.66
CA ASN A 93 -0.32 -12.34 23.01
C ASN A 93 -1.76 -11.82 23.23
N ASN A 94 -1.95 -10.51 23.42
CA ASN A 94 -3.25 -9.86 23.53
C ASN A 94 -3.72 -9.28 22.19
N ASN A 95 -3.03 -9.62 21.10
CA ASN A 95 -3.28 -9.13 19.75
C ASN A 95 -3.11 -7.61 19.59
N GLN A 96 -2.24 -7.00 20.40
CA GLN A 96 -1.95 -5.58 20.29
C GLN A 96 -0.79 -5.31 19.32
N PRO A 97 -0.97 -4.42 18.32
CA PRO A 97 0.05 -4.14 17.32
C PRO A 97 1.14 -3.21 17.85
N THR A 98 2.40 -3.56 17.58
CA THR A 98 3.56 -2.68 17.72
C THR A 98 4.11 -2.32 16.34
N PRO A 99 4.03 -1.06 15.90
CA PRO A 99 4.56 -0.63 14.61
C PRO A 99 6.07 -0.40 14.65
N LYS A 100 6.76 -0.78 13.57
CA LYS A 100 8.16 -0.42 13.30
C LYS A 100 8.24 0.32 11.97
N LEU A 101 8.74 1.56 12.00
CA LEU A 101 8.83 2.43 10.83
C LEU A 101 10.17 2.25 10.12
N THR A 102 10.14 1.91 8.83
CA THR A 102 11.30 1.89 7.94
C THR A 102 11.14 2.94 6.84
N LYS A 103 12.11 3.83 6.67
CA LYS A 103 12.10 4.82 5.57
C LYS A 103 12.77 4.27 4.32
N TRP A 104 12.38 4.78 3.17
CA TRP A 104 13.10 4.51 1.93
C TRP A 104 14.49 5.17 1.92
N ASN A 105 15.49 4.45 1.41
CA ASN A 105 16.84 4.98 1.21
C ASN A 105 17.06 5.25 -0.29
N SER A 106 16.98 6.52 -0.67
CA SER A 106 17.15 6.96 -2.06
C SER A 106 18.55 6.73 -2.62
N LYS A 107 19.58 6.56 -1.77
CA LYS A 107 20.95 6.28 -2.21
C LYS A 107 21.13 4.83 -2.65
N THR A 108 20.49 3.90 -1.95
CA THR A 108 20.54 2.46 -2.29
C THR A 108 19.36 2.01 -3.14
N ASN A 109 18.37 2.88 -3.34
CA ASN A 109 17.12 2.59 -4.03
C ASN A 109 16.39 1.37 -3.43
N ASP A 110 16.36 1.31 -2.09
CA ASP A 110 15.77 0.21 -1.32
C ASP A 110 15.29 0.72 0.05
N TRP A 111 14.54 -0.08 0.80
CA TRP A 111 14.21 0.20 2.19
C TRP A 111 15.48 0.32 3.05
N ALA A 112 15.49 1.27 3.99
CA ALA A 112 16.58 1.39 4.92
C ALA A 112 16.77 0.09 5.72
N SER A 113 18.02 -0.32 5.92
CA SER A 113 18.34 -1.61 6.54
C SER A 113 17.92 -1.73 8.00
N GLN A 114 17.60 -0.62 8.66
CA GLN A 114 17.16 -0.59 10.04
C GLN A 114 15.92 0.30 10.18
N PRO A 115 14.88 -0.16 10.92
CA PRO A 115 13.78 0.70 11.31
C PRO A 115 14.26 1.87 12.17
N ILE A 116 13.49 2.94 12.17
CA ILE A 116 13.65 4.08 13.07
C ILE A 116 13.31 3.61 14.49
N LYS A 117 14.18 3.95 15.43
CA LYS A 117 14.00 3.67 16.86
C LYS A 117 12.98 4.60 17.49
#